data_AF-A0A369BSU9-F1
#
_entry.id   AF-A0A369BSU9-F1
#
_cell.length_a   1.000
_cell.length_b   1.000
_cell.length_c   1.000
_cell.angle_alpha   90.00
_cell.angle_beta   90.00
_cell.angle_gamma   90.00
#
_symmetry.space_group_name_H-M   'P 1'
#
loop_
_entity.id
_entity.type
_entity.pdbx_description
1 polymer ?
#
loop_
_entity_poly.entity_id
_entity_poly.type
_entity_poly.pdbx_seq_one_letter_code
_entity_poly.pdbx_strand_id
1 'polypeptide(L)'
;MQKPIPYYFGTHPHVLEPASLEYSSFGALWYEQDKRRYIVGYGYGTSQVDMLSQFCESSAYLTCTDQRVIYDIYKSIRDKQQAQDWSTRKRLSLLSAFKDPWKDMDEGWYILRSRNRFPLHLSVVRRKKYGVWLEHAAVCEDEAELMDYIARAKQIHGLVSIKSMIIQGGNTNE
;
A
#
# COMPACT_ATOMS: atom_id res chain seq x y z
N MET A 1 6.00 -32.22 26.10
CA MET A 1 7.01 -31.47 25.33
C MET A 1 6.36 -30.97 24.05
N GLN A 2 6.36 -29.66 23.84
CA GLN A 2 5.79 -29.06 22.62
C GLN A 2 6.82 -29.22 21.49
N LYS A 3 6.42 -29.82 20.37
CA LYS A 3 7.31 -30.00 19.21
C LYS A 3 7.73 -28.61 18.71
N PRO A 4 9.02 -28.38 18.41
CA PRO A 4 9.46 -27.09 17.87
C PRO A 4 8.70 -26.80 16.57
N ILE A 5 8.18 -25.58 16.45
CA ILE A 5 7.44 -25.13 15.28
C ILE A 5 8.48 -24.78 14.20
N PRO A 6 8.43 -25.40 13.01
CA PRO A 6 9.34 -25.05 11.94
C PRO A 6 8.99 -23.67 11.38
N TYR A 7 10.01 -22.83 11.23
CA TYR A 7 9.90 -21.59 10.48
C TYR A 7 10.23 -21.84 9.02
N TYR A 8 9.60 -21.06 8.13
CA TYR A 8 9.77 -21.12 6.70
C TYR A 8 10.18 -19.75 6.18
N PHE A 9 11.14 -19.73 5.26
CA PHE A 9 11.56 -18.52 4.57
C PHE A 9 11.48 -18.74 3.07
N GLY A 10 10.97 -17.76 2.34
CA GLY A 10 10.86 -17.84 0.88
C GLY A 10 10.89 -16.46 0.24
N THR A 11 11.37 -16.42 -1.00
CA THR A 11 11.44 -15.21 -1.81
C THR A 11 10.69 -15.38 -3.13
N HIS A 12 10.07 -14.28 -3.59
CA HIS A 12 9.38 -14.20 -4.87
C HIS A 12 9.89 -12.97 -5.64
N PRO A 13 10.35 -13.12 -6.89
CA PRO A 13 10.83 -12.00 -7.68
C PRO A 13 9.66 -11.17 -8.24
N HIS A 14 9.97 -9.92 -8.62
CA HIS A 14 9.13 -9.11 -9.51
C HIS A 14 7.68 -8.94 -9.05
N VAL A 15 7.48 -8.49 -7.81
CA VAL A 15 6.18 -8.07 -7.29
C VAL A 15 6.19 -6.59 -6.98
N LEU A 16 5.03 -5.94 -7.03
CA LEU A 16 4.92 -4.51 -6.76
C LEU A 16 5.18 -4.22 -5.27
N GLU A 17 6.16 -3.37 -5.02
CA GLU A 17 6.36 -2.73 -3.72
C GLU A 17 5.48 -1.46 -3.63
N PRO A 18 4.51 -1.41 -2.71
CA PRO A 18 3.53 -0.32 -2.67
C PRO A 18 4.14 1.06 -2.46
N ALA A 19 5.15 1.16 -1.58
CA ALA A 19 5.71 2.45 -1.19
C ALA A 19 6.50 3.13 -2.32
N SER A 20 7.33 2.36 -3.03
CA SER A 20 8.15 2.85 -4.15
C SER A 20 7.38 2.89 -5.46
N LEU A 21 6.31 2.08 -5.57
CA LEU A 21 5.59 1.79 -6.82
C LEU A 21 6.50 1.17 -7.88
N GLU A 22 7.52 0.43 -7.47
CA GLU A 22 8.44 -0.28 -8.35
C GLU A 22 8.35 -1.79 -8.10
N TYR A 23 8.68 -2.58 -9.12
CA TYR A 23 8.69 -4.03 -9.01
C TYR A 23 10.02 -4.49 -8.43
N SER A 24 9.97 -5.24 -7.32
CA SER A 24 11.17 -5.72 -6.63
C SER A 24 10.98 -7.16 -6.13
N SER A 25 12.03 -7.72 -5.54
CA SER A 25 11.96 -9.00 -4.86
C SER A 25 11.19 -8.86 -3.55
N PHE A 26 10.34 -9.83 -3.24
CA PHE A 26 9.66 -9.95 -1.95
C PHE A 26 10.21 -11.15 -1.19
N GLY A 27 10.34 -11.01 0.12
CA GLY A 27 10.68 -12.12 1.02
C GLY A 27 9.74 -12.15 2.20
N ALA A 28 9.45 -13.36 2.69
CA ALA A 28 8.64 -13.57 3.87
C ALA A 28 9.20 -14.68 4.76
N LEU A 29 9.03 -14.48 6.07
CA LEU A 29 9.27 -15.45 7.12
C LEU A 29 7.94 -15.77 7.79
N TRP A 30 7.61 -17.06 7.92
CA TRP A 30 6.37 -17.50 8.54
C TRP A 30 6.53 -18.83 9.26
N TYR A 31 5.51 -19.21 10.03
CA TYR A 31 5.35 -20.57 10.52
C TYR A 31 3.91 -21.05 10.34
N GLU A 32 3.70 -22.35 10.47
CA GLU A 32 2.37 -22.96 10.38
C GLU A 32 2.02 -23.66 11.69
N GLN A 33 0.83 -23.37 12.23
CA GLN A 33 0.29 -23.98 13.43
C GLN A 33 -1.22 -24.15 13.25
N ASP A 34 -1.77 -25.31 13.61
CA ASP A 34 -3.20 -25.62 13.51
C ASP A 34 -3.81 -25.33 12.12
N LYS A 35 -3.05 -25.65 11.06
CA LYS A 35 -3.40 -25.38 9.65
C LYS A 35 -3.56 -23.89 9.32
N ARG A 36 -3.05 -23.01 10.16
CA ARG A 36 -2.99 -21.56 9.95
C ARG A 36 -1.56 -21.11 9.74
N ARG A 37 -1.40 -20.11 8.87
CA ARG A 37 -0.12 -19.48 8.58
C ARG A 37 0.02 -18.18 9.36
N TYR A 38 1.17 -18.01 10.00
CA TYR A 38 1.51 -16.85 10.81
C TYR A 38 2.75 -16.18 10.22
N ILE A 39 2.57 -14.98 9.66
CA ILE A 39 3.66 -14.20 9.07
C ILE A 39 4.39 -13.47 10.20
N VAL A 40 5.69 -13.74 10.31
CA VAL A 40 6.58 -13.18 11.34
C VAL A 40 7.19 -11.87 10.85
N GLY A 41 7.61 -11.85 9.58
CA GLY A 41 8.20 -10.69 8.92
C GLY A 41 8.14 -10.84 7.42
N TYR A 42 8.15 -9.71 6.71
CA TYR A 42 8.25 -9.66 5.26
C TYR A 42 8.93 -8.36 4.85
N GLY A 43 9.45 -8.32 3.62
CA GLY A 43 10.21 -7.19 3.12
C GLY A 43 10.33 -7.19 1.61
N TYR A 44 10.63 -6.01 1.07
CA TYR A 44 10.81 -5.76 -0.35
C TYR A 44 12.24 -5.32 -0.67
N GLY A 45 12.70 -5.68 -1.86
CA GLY A 45 14.07 -5.44 -2.32
C GLY A 45 15.10 -6.33 -1.63
N THR A 46 16.31 -6.36 -2.20
CA THR A 46 17.41 -7.22 -1.73
C THR A 46 17.78 -6.93 -0.28
N SER A 47 17.94 -5.66 0.11
CA SER A 47 18.39 -5.30 1.46
C SER A 47 17.45 -5.77 2.57
N GLN A 48 16.12 -5.65 2.41
CA GLN A 48 15.18 -6.10 3.43
C GLN A 48 15.08 -7.63 3.46
N VAL A 49 15.16 -8.27 2.29
CA VAL A 49 15.20 -9.73 2.18
C VAL A 49 16.45 -10.31 2.85
N ASP A 50 17.61 -9.67 2.67
CA ASP A 50 18.88 -10.05 3.31
C ASP A 50 18.82 -9.83 4.83
N MET A 51 18.18 -8.76 5.30
CA MET A 51 17.97 -8.54 6.73
C MET A 51 17.06 -9.62 7.34
N LEU A 52 16.00 -10.01 6.61
CA LEU A 52 15.11 -11.10 7.03
C LEU A 52 15.85 -12.44 7.09
N SER A 53 16.69 -12.74 6.11
CA SER A 53 17.48 -13.98 6.10
C SER A 53 18.49 -14.03 7.24
N GLN A 54 19.16 -12.91 7.57
CA GLN A 54 20.05 -12.80 8.74
C GLN A 54 19.32 -13.03 10.06
N PHE A 55 18.10 -12.49 10.21
CA PHE A 55 17.27 -12.78 11.39
C PHE A 55 16.98 -14.28 11.50
N CYS A 56 16.79 -14.96 10.36
CA CYS A 56 16.60 -16.40 10.31
C CYS A 56 17.87 -17.19 10.66
N GLU A 57 19.09 -16.67 10.51
CA GLU A 57 20.31 -17.41 10.91
C GLU A 57 20.36 -17.75 12.41
N SER A 58 19.60 -17.01 13.24
CA SER A 58 19.44 -17.28 14.67
C SER A 58 18.49 -18.43 15.01
N SER A 59 17.68 -18.91 14.04
CA SER A 59 16.61 -19.88 14.23
C SER A 59 16.62 -20.94 13.12
N ALA A 60 16.47 -22.23 13.41
CA ALA A 60 16.37 -23.23 12.34
C ALA A 60 15.13 -22.96 11.46
N TYR A 61 15.35 -22.57 10.20
CA TYR A 61 14.30 -22.34 9.21
C TYR A 61 14.45 -23.28 8.01
N LEU A 62 13.34 -23.50 7.31
CA LEU A 62 13.27 -24.25 6.08
C LEU A 62 13.08 -23.29 4.91
N THR A 63 13.97 -23.36 3.93
CA THR A 63 13.79 -22.60 2.69
C THR A 63 12.61 -23.19 1.90
N CYS A 64 11.59 -22.37 1.66
CA CYS A 64 10.47 -22.68 0.80
C CYS A 64 10.78 -22.19 -0.63
N THR A 65 10.69 -23.10 -1.59
CA THR A 65 10.91 -22.80 -3.01
C THR A 65 9.62 -22.77 -3.83
N ASP A 66 8.47 -23.14 -3.24
CA ASP A 66 7.18 -23.08 -3.92
C ASP A 66 6.73 -21.62 -4.05
N GLN A 67 6.92 -21.07 -5.25
CA GLN A 67 6.59 -19.69 -5.58
C GLN A 67 5.11 -19.37 -5.39
N ARG A 68 4.20 -20.36 -5.54
CA ARG A 68 2.76 -20.13 -5.34
C ARG A 68 2.46 -19.79 -3.89
N VAL A 69 3.07 -20.51 -2.95
CA VAL A 69 2.90 -20.25 -1.51
C VAL A 69 3.38 -18.85 -1.14
N ILE A 70 4.52 -18.44 -1.68
CA ILE A 70 5.12 -17.13 -1.38
C ILE A 70 4.29 -16.01 -2.01
N TYR A 71 3.80 -16.22 -3.24
CA TYR A 71 2.89 -15.28 -3.90
C TYR A 71 1.56 -15.14 -3.16
N ASP A 72 0.99 -16.24 -2.65
CA ASP A 72 -0.23 -16.20 -1.84
C ASP A 72 -0.02 -15.40 -0.54
N ILE A 73 1.16 -15.52 0.08
CA ILE A 73 1.53 -14.72 1.25
C ILE A 73 1.57 -13.23 0.86
N TYR A 74 2.29 -12.88 -0.21
CA TYR A 74 2.35 -11.52 -0.75
C TYR A 74 0.95 -10.96 -1.00
N LYS A 75 0.09 -11.69 -1.73
CA LYS A 75 -1.29 -11.27 -2.01
C LYS A 75 -2.09 -11.06 -0.74
N SER A 76 -2.03 -11.97 0.24
CA SER A 76 -2.75 -11.81 1.50
C SER A 76 -2.34 -10.56 2.30
N ILE A 77 -1.07 -10.17 2.23
CA ILE A 77 -0.54 -8.96 2.86
C ILE A 77 -1.05 -7.75 2.09
N ARG A 78 -0.93 -7.76 0.77
CA ARG A 78 -1.37 -6.66 -0.11
C ARG A 78 -2.86 -6.40 0.01
N ASP A 79 -3.69 -7.43 0.03
CA ASP A 79 -5.14 -7.28 0.18
C ASP A 79 -5.50 -6.59 1.51
N LYS A 80 -4.83 -6.97 2.60
CA LYS A 80 -5.03 -6.34 3.92
C LYS A 80 -4.56 -4.90 3.94
N GLN A 81 -3.38 -4.62 3.38
CA GLN A 81 -2.85 -3.26 3.26
C GLN A 81 -3.79 -2.38 2.44
N GLN A 82 -4.23 -2.86 1.27
CA GLN A 82 -5.14 -2.14 0.39
C GLN A 82 -6.49 -1.86 1.08
N ALA A 83 -7.03 -2.85 1.80
CA ALA A 83 -8.26 -2.65 2.59
C ALA A 83 -8.07 -1.61 3.71
N GLN A 84 -6.92 -1.65 4.39
CA GLN A 84 -6.58 -0.70 5.44
C GLN A 84 -6.42 0.72 4.87
N ASP A 85 -5.64 0.89 3.80
CA ASP A 85 -5.42 2.17 3.11
C ASP A 85 -6.75 2.76 2.62
N TRP A 86 -7.63 1.91 2.06
CA TRP A 86 -8.94 2.32 1.60
C TRP A 86 -9.84 2.78 2.75
N SER A 87 -9.78 2.11 3.90
CA SER A 87 -10.62 2.43 5.06
C SER A 87 -10.09 3.60 5.91
N THR A 88 -8.81 3.92 5.79
CA THR A 88 -8.15 4.92 6.63
C THR A 88 -8.57 6.32 6.24
N ARG A 89 -9.29 6.99 7.15
CA ARG A 89 -9.66 8.40 7.02
C ARG A 89 -8.77 9.25 7.90
N LYS A 90 -8.15 10.28 7.31
CA LYS A 90 -7.25 11.17 8.03
C LYS A 90 -7.54 12.61 7.67
N ARG A 91 -7.77 13.42 8.71
CA ARG A 91 -7.72 14.89 8.55
C ARG A 91 -6.25 15.29 8.41
N LEU A 92 -5.93 16.05 7.38
CA LEU A 92 -4.62 16.71 7.31
C LEU A 92 -4.52 17.79 8.39
N SER A 93 -3.31 18.26 8.67
CA SER A 93 -3.12 19.31 9.68
C SER A 93 -4.01 20.52 9.37
N LEU A 94 -4.48 21.23 10.40
CA LEU A 94 -5.36 22.39 10.22
C LEU A 94 -4.75 23.45 9.28
N LEU A 95 -3.43 23.60 9.34
CA LEU A 95 -2.67 24.52 8.50
C LEU A 95 -2.63 24.10 7.03
N SER A 96 -2.82 22.81 6.71
CA SER A 96 -2.83 22.31 5.33
C SER A 96 -3.91 22.97 4.48
N ALA A 97 -5.05 23.35 5.08
CA ALA A 97 -6.12 24.08 4.41
C ALA A 97 -5.71 25.47 3.90
N PHE A 98 -4.66 26.06 4.45
CA PHE A 98 -4.19 27.41 4.12
C PHE A 98 -2.87 27.40 3.37
N LYS A 99 -2.38 26.22 2.98
CA LYS A 99 -1.17 26.04 2.18
C LYS A 99 -1.53 25.59 0.78
N ASP A 100 -0.61 25.78 -0.15
CA ASP A 100 -0.74 25.24 -1.51
C ASP A 100 -0.78 23.70 -1.48
N PRO A 101 -1.54 23.07 -2.40
CA PRO A 101 -2.43 23.71 -3.37
C PRO A 101 -3.81 24.09 -2.78
N TRP A 102 -4.11 23.73 -1.53
CA TRP A 102 -5.46 23.74 -0.96
C TRP A 102 -6.06 25.13 -0.71
N LYS A 103 -5.22 26.15 -0.50
CA LYS A 103 -5.69 27.51 -0.19
C LYS A 103 -6.52 28.12 -1.33
N ASP A 104 -6.18 27.80 -2.58
CA ASP A 104 -6.81 28.36 -3.78
C ASP A 104 -7.83 27.39 -4.42
N MET A 105 -8.06 26.24 -3.78
CA MET A 105 -8.99 25.23 -4.27
C MET A 105 -10.38 25.40 -3.65
N ASP A 106 -11.41 25.34 -4.49
CA ASP A 106 -12.80 25.28 -4.04
C ASP A 106 -13.06 24.13 -3.06
N GLU A 107 -14.12 24.27 -2.28
CA GLU A 107 -14.67 23.14 -1.53
C GLU A 107 -15.20 22.07 -2.49
N GLY A 108 -14.95 20.80 -2.17
CA GLY A 108 -15.36 19.70 -3.04
C GLY A 108 -14.53 18.43 -2.87
N TRP A 109 -14.72 17.52 -3.82
CA TRP A 109 -14.06 16.23 -3.86
C TRP A 109 -13.00 16.20 -4.96
N TYR A 110 -11.85 15.65 -4.62
CA TYR A 110 -10.67 15.62 -5.46
C TYR A 110 -10.10 14.19 -5.51
N ILE A 111 -9.69 13.78 -6.71
CA ILE A 111 -8.84 12.62 -6.95
C ILE A 111 -7.43 13.15 -7.15
N LEU A 112 -6.49 12.72 -6.32
CA LEU A 112 -5.07 12.96 -6.53
C LEU A 112 -4.40 11.69 -7.04
N ARG A 113 -3.59 11.84 -8.09
CA ARG A 113 -2.69 10.79 -8.58
C ARG A 113 -1.26 11.18 -8.24
N SER A 114 -0.44 10.24 -7.75
CA SER A 114 0.98 10.52 -7.45
C SER A 114 1.86 10.68 -8.68
N ARG A 115 1.46 10.09 -9.83
CA ARG A 115 2.15 10.20 -11.12
C ARG A 115 1.19 9.91 -12.29
N ASN A 116 1.64 10.20 -13.52
CA ASN A 116 0.84 10.04 -14.75
C ASN A 116 0.94 8.66 -15.40
N ARG A 117 1.64 7.72 -14.75
CA ARG A 117 1.87 6.37 -15.25
C ARG A 117 1.58 5.36 -14.16
N PHE A 118 1.18 4.17 -14.56
CA PHE A 118 0.98 3.07 -13.62
C PHE A 118 2.29 2.35 -13.28
N PRO A 119 2.38 1.71 -12.11
CA PRO A 119 1.42 1.76 -10.99
C PRO A 119 1.39 3.14 -10.32
N LEU A 120 0.34 3.53 -9.59
CA LEU A 120 0.28 4.85 -8.94
C LEU A 120 -0.44 4.81 -7.59
N HIS A 121 -0.20 5.81 -6.75
CA HIS A 121 -1.02 6.07 -5.59
C HIS A 121 -2.20 6.96 -6.00
N LEU A 122 -3.39 6.52 -5.62
CA LEU A 122 -4.64 7.25 -5.67
C LEU A 122 -4.96 7.78 -4.28
N SER A 123 -5.38 9.04 -4.19
CA SER A 123 -5.98 9.60 -2.98
C SER A 123 -7.30 10.28 -3.30
N VAL A 124 -8.35 9.91 -2.56
CA VAL A 124 -9.65 10.58 -2.59
C VAL A 124 -9.68 11.58 -1.45
N VAL A 125 -9.77 12.85 -1.78
CA VAL A 125 -9.66 13.96 -0.82
C VAL A 125 -10.92 14.80 -0.83
N ARG A 126 -11.41 15.13 0.37
CA ARG A 126 -12.49 16.10 0.56
C ARG A 126 -11.93 17.42 1.09
N ARG A 127 -12.06 18.48 0.29
CA ARG A 127 -11.77 19.85 0.68
C ARG A 127 -13.03 20.49 1.27
N LYS A 128 -12.91 21.06 2.47
CA LYS A 128 -13.90 21.92 3.12
C LYS A 128 -13.24 23.25 3.48
N LYS A 129 -13.99 24.31 3.76
CA LYS A 129 -13.46 25.64 4.10
C LYS A 129 -12.20 25.64 4.98
N TYR A 130 -12.27 24.95 6.13
CA TYR A 130 -11.22 24.92 7.16
C TYR A 130 -10.57 23.54 7.34
N GLY A 131 -10.56 22.72 6.28
CA GLY A 131 -9.95 21.41 6.40
C GLY A 131 -9.80 20.66 5.08
N VAL A 132 -8.85 19.72 5.11
CA VAL A 132 -8.60 18.77 4.03
C VAL A 132 -8.62 17.38 4.65
N TRP A 133 -9.41 16.49 4.08
CA TRP A 133 -9.61 15.12 4.57
C TRP A 133 -9.16 14.15 3.50
N LEU A 134 -8.16 13.31 3.82
CA LEU A 134 -7.91 12.09 3.08
C LEU A 134 -9.00 11.09 3.49
N GLU A 135 -9.87 10.76 2.55
CA GLU A 135 -11.02 9.89 2.81
C GLU A 135 -10.74 8.45 2.38
N HIS A 136 -9.98 8.27 1.30
CA HIS A 136 -9.52 6.97 0.82
C HIS A 136 -8.14 7.07 0.18
N ALA A 137 -7.34 6.02 0.32
CA ALA A 137 -6.12 5.82 -0.45
C ALA A 137 -6.10 4.42 -1.09
N ALA A 138 -5.42 4.29 -2.21
CA ALA A 138 -5.23 3.03 -2.92
C ALA A 138 -3.94 3.07 -3.75
N VAL A 139 -3.33 1.90 -3.95
CA VAL A 139 -2.40 1.70 -5.08
C VAL A 139 -3.20 1.13 -6.25
N CYS A 140 -2.95 1.65 -7.45
CA CYS A 140 -3.56 1.18 -8.70
C CYS A 140 -2.46 0.69 -9.64
N GLU A 141 -2.53 -0.57 -10.07
CA GLU A 141 -1.57 -1.18 -10.98
C GLU A 141 -1.87 -0.88 -12.45
N ASP A 142 -3.12 -0.53 -12.76
CA ASP A 142 -3.59 -0.17 -14.09
C ASP A 142 -4.78 0.80 -14.06
N GLU A 143 -5.24 1.19 -15.26
CA GLU A 143 -6.37 2.12 -15.41
C GLU A 143 -7.71 1.50 -15.00
N ALA A 144 -7.88 0.17 -15.12
CA ALA A 144 -9.13 -0.48 -14.73
C ALA A 144 -9.31 -0.40 -13.22
N GLU A 145 -8.28 -0.73 -12.44
CA GLU A 145 -8.29 -0.60 -10.99
C GLU A 145 -8.56 0.84 -10.54
N LEU A 146 -7.93 1.82 -11.21
CA LEU A 146 -8.14 3.23 -10.92
C LEU A 146 -9.60 3.62 -11.12
N MET A 147 -10.21 3.22 -12.23
CA MET A 147 -11.61 3.52 -12.54
C MET A 147 -12.56 2.84 -11.55
N ASP A 148 -12.26 1.62 -11.12
CA ASP A 148 -13.04 0.90 -10.10
C ASP A 148 -13.01 1.62 -8.75
N TYR A 149 -11.84 2.09 -8.30
CA TYR A 149 -11.74 2.86 -7.07
C TYR A 149 -12.48 4.21 -7.17
N ILE A 150 -12.39 4.90 -8.31
CA ILE A 150 -13.13 6.15 -8.54
C ILE A 150 -14.64 5.88 -8.50
N ALA A 151 -15.13 4.84 -9.17
CA ALA A 151 -16.54 4.45 -9.17
C ALA A 151 -17.01 4.12 -7.75
N ARG A 152 -16.22 3.34 -7.01
CA ARG A 152 -16.48 2.99 -5.62
C ARG A 152 -16.56 4.23 -4.72
N ALA A 153 -15.63 5.18 -4.87
CA ALA A 153 -15.64 6.43 -4.11
C ALA A 153 -16.88 7.28 -4.44
N LYS A 154 -17.27 7.37 -5.71
CA LYS A 154 -18.50 8.06 -6.14
C LYS A 154 -19.74 7.44 -5.50
N GLN A 155 -19.83 6.11 -5.48
CA GLN A 155 -20.94 5.39 -4.86
C GLN A 155 -20.99 5.61 -3.34
N ILE A 156 -19.86 5.47 -2.64
CA ILE A 156 -19.78 5.61 -1.17
C ILE A 156 -20.21 7.01 -0.73
N HIS A 157 -19.81 8.05 -1.47
CA HIS A 157 -20.05 9.45 -1.09
C HIS A 157 -21.19 10.13 -1.86
N GLY A 158 -21.91 9.41 -2.73
CA GLY A 158 -23.01 9.95 -3.52
C GLY A 158 -22.58 11.08 -4.48
N LEU A 159 -21.42 10.93 -5.12
CA LEU A 159 -20.80 11.98 -5.93
C LEU A 159 -21.26 11.92 -7.40
N VAL A 160 -21.76 13.05 -7.91
CA VAL A 160 -22.02 13.24 -9.34
C VAL A 160 -20.73 13.55 -10.10
N SER A 161 -19.85 14.35 -9.48
CA SER A 161 -18.55 14.73 -10.06
C SER A 161 -17.44 14.67 -9.02
N ILE A 162 -16.23 14.39 -9.49
CA ILE A 162 -15.00 14.44 -8.70
C ILE A 162 -13.90 15.05 -9.55
N LYS A 163 -13.18 16.04 -9.01
CA LYS A 163 -12.16 16.79 -9.75
C LYS A 163 -10.85 15.98 -9.76
N SER A 164 -10.28 15.69 -10.93
CA SER A 164 -8.99 14.98 -11.02
C SER A 164 -7.82 15.95 -10.96
N MET A 165 -6.78 15.59 -10.21
CA MET A 165 -5.54 16.32 -10.09
C MET A 165 -4.34 15.36 -10.09
N ILE A 166 -3.26 15.84 -10.68
CA ILE A 166 -1.97 15.16 -10.68
C ILE A 166 -1.09 15.94 -9.72
N ILE A 167 -0.52 15.26 -8.73
CA ILE A 167 0.51 15.86 -7.89
C ILE A 167 1.78 15.87 -8.74
N GLN A 168 2.08 17.01 -9.37
CA GLN A 168 3.43 17.22 -9.89
C GLN A 168 4.34 17.31 -8.65
N GLY A 169 5.29 16.39 -8.54
CA GLY A 169 6.25 16.37 -7.43
C GLY A 169 6.82 17.77 -7.25
N GLY A 170 6.64 18.34 -6.06
CA GLY A 170 7.20 19.63 -5.73
C GLY A 170 8.71 19.58 -5.91
N ASN A 171 9.27 20.60 -6.57
CA ASN A 171 10.69 20.91 -6.47
C ASN A 171 11.04 21.00 -4.98
N THR A 172 11.78 20.01 -4.47
CA THR A 172 12.54 20.18 -3.24
C THR A 172 13.70 21.11 -3.56
N ASN A 173 13.47 22.41 -3.44
CA ASN A 173 14.51 23.40 -3.19
C ASN A 173 14.30 23.92 -1.76
N GLU A 174 14.90 23.24 -0.80
CA GLU A 174 15.48 23.84 0.41
C GLU A 174 16.88 23.25 0.58
#